data_AF-A0A395HZ55-F1
#
_entry.id   AF-A0A395HZ55-F1
#
_cell.length_a   1.000
_cell.length_b   1.000
_cell.length_c   1.000
_cell.angle_alpha   90.00
_cell.angle_beta   90.00
_cell.angle_gamma   90.00
#
_symmetry.space_group_name_H-M   'P 1'
#
loop_
_entity.id
_entity.type
_entity.pdbx_description
1 polymer ?
#
loop_
_entity_poly.entity_id
_entity_poly.type
_entity_poly.pdbx_seq_one_letter_code
_entity_poly.pdbx_strand_id
1 'polypeptide(L)'
;MDELKVYPREFAQQGETVFMHRDLYRGEMPQPIRTAFGACSCLCLNIKSNREMAFRVIDAEVLELLKPTEPSSSPDTKPAADLKELARLQALLLYQTIRLFQGSLQQRITAEQQGSTLMTMALKLVVRAQSQPELRTPKTRQDWILGECIRRTALLVYFLYGVNSVYREGICVGLHTLRQLPLSTEISSWDEDGECEVREDQRHSRWEAIETFPYEAFLGRWLVSMPRRLDRFEKLLIVPCQGLEAAEAFEELGLLVA
;
A
#
# COMPACT_ATOMS: atom_id res chain seq x y z
N MET A 1 -9.98 -8.33 -7.66
CA MET A 1 -8.90 -9.29 -7.30
C MET A 1 -7.70 -9.14 -8.23
N ASP A 2 -7.92 -9.00 -9.54
CA ASP A 2 -6.85 -9.01 -10.54
C ASP A 2 -5.86 -7.85 -10.49
N GLU A 3 -6.23 -6.67 -10.00
CA GLU A 3 -5.27 -5.58 -9.87
C GLU A 3 -4.20 -5.85 -8.79
N LEU A 4 -4.57 -6.50 -7.68
CA LEU A 4 -3.60 -6.78 -6.61
C LEU A 4 -2.46 -7.69 -7.09
N LYS A 5 -2.74 -8.59 -8.03
CA LYS A 5 -1.78 -9.59 -8.53
C LYS A 5 -0.64 -8.96 -9.34
N VAL A 6 -0.80 -7.72 -9.84
CA VAL A 6 0.19 -7.09 -10.71
C VAL A 6 1.32 -6.41 -9.94
N TYR A 7 1.11 -6.05 -8.67
CA TYR A 7 2.07 -5.23 -7.92
C TYR A 7 3.46 -5.85 -7.74
N PRO A 8 3.63 -7.18 -7.52
CA PRO A 8 4.97 -7.77 -7.51
C PRO A 8 5.71 -7.56 -8.83
N ARG A 9 5.01 -7.70 -9.96
CA ARG A 9 5.62 -7.48 -11.28
C ARG A 9 5.93 -6.02 -11.53
N GLU A 10 5.00 -5.14 -11.19
CA GLU A 10 5.18 -3.69 -11.31
C GLU A 10 6.37 -3.22 -10.50
N PHE A 11 6.49 -3.66 -9.25
CA PHE A 11 7.62 -3.34 -8.40
C PHE A 11 8.96 -3.80 -9.01
N ALA A 12 9.00 -5.00 -9.58
CA ALA A 12 10.20 -5.51 -10.26
C ALA A 12 10.57 -4.69 -11.52
N GLN A 13 9.59 -4.13 -12.22
CA GLN A 13 9.81 -3.41 -13.48
C GLN A 13 10.08 -1.93 -13.29
N GLN A 14 9.44 -1.30 -12.30
CA GLN A 14 9.41 0.15 -12.13
C GLN A 14 10.09 0.62 -10.83
N GLY A 15 10.26 -0.27 -9.85
CA GLY A 15 10.78 0.09 -8.53
C GLY A 15 9.79 0.89 -7.67
N GLU A 16 8.56 1.07 -8.14
CA GLU A 16 7.47 1.74 -7.43
C GLU A 16 6.16 0.95 -7.60
N THR A 17 5.18 1.25 -6.73
CA THR A 17 3.81 0.75 -6.81
C THR A 17 2.85 1.82 -6.29
N VAL A 18 1.54 1.58 -6.40
CA VAL A 18 0.52 2.47 -5.82
C VAL A 18 0.69 2.71 -4.32
N PHE A 19 1.39 1.85 -3.59
CA PHE A 19 1.63 1.95 -2.14
C PHE A 19 3.10 2.20 -1.77
N MET A 20 4.01 2.26 -2.75
CA MET A 20 5.44 2.49 -2.55
C MET A 20 5.93 3.54 -3.57
N HIS A 21 6.09 4.77 -3.10
CA HIS A 21 6.53 5.89 -3.93
C HIS A 21 8.03 5.78 -4.30
N ARG A 22 8.41 6.16 -5.53
CA ARG A 22 9.82 6.14 -6.02
C ARG A 22 10.83 6.83 -5.09
N ASP A 23 10.44 7.96 -4.51
CA ASP A 23 11.33 8.75 -3.66
C ASP A 23 11.41 8.26 -2.20
N LEU A 24 10.60 7.28 -1.78
CA LEU A 24 10.54 6.80 -0.39
C LEU A 24 11.91 6.24 0.08
N TYR A 25 12.59 5.51 -0.80
CA TYR A 25 13.85 4.82 -0.50
C TYR A 25 15.04 5.33 -1.30
N ARG A 26 14.95 6.56 -1.84
CA ARG A 26 15.98 7.13 -2.71
C ARG A 26 17.34 7.33 -2.01
N GLY A 27 17.34 7.61 -0.71
CA GLY A 27 18.57 7.77 0.08
C GLY A 27 19.20 6.43 0.44
N GLU A 28 18.43 5.54 1.07
CA GLU A 28 18.86 4.19 1.43
C GLU A 28 17.69 3.23 1.26
N MET A 29 17.91 2.14 0.51
CA MET A 29 16.91 1.09 0.34
C MET A 29 17.08 0.01 1.41
N PRO A 30 16.12 -0.19 2.33
CA PRO A 30 16.23 -1.16 3.41
C PRO A 30 16.36 -2.59 2.90
N GLN A 31 17.02 -3.46 3.68
CA GLN A 31 17.20 -4.88 3.34
C GLN A 31 15.89 -5.59 2.94
N PRO A 32 14.76 -5.46 3.68
CA PRO A 32 13.50 -6.11 3.28
C PRO A 32 13.05 -5.77 1.86
N ILE A 33 13.23 -4.52 1.45
CA ILE A 33 12.83 -4.02 0.12
C ILE A 33 13.79 -4.53 -0.95
N ARG A 34 15.09 -4.53 -0.68
CA ARG A 34 16.10 -5.10 -1.62
C ARG A 34 15.83 -6.58 -1.90
N THR A 35 15.56 -7.37 -0.85
CA THR A 35 15.25 -8.80 -1.03
C THR A 35 13.92 -9.01 -1.73
N ALA A 36 12.89 -8.22 -1.39
CA ALA A 36 11.60 -8.27 -2.05
C ALA A 36 11.71 -7.95 -3.55
N PHE A 37 12.53 -6.95 -3.91
CA PHE A 37 12.80 -6.61 -5.32
C PHE A 37 13.43 -7.78 -6.08
N GLY A 38 14.43 -8.43 -5.47
CA GLY A 38 15.06 -9.63 -6.04
C GLY A 38 14.08 -10.80 -6.22
N ALA A 39 13.25 -11.07 -5.21
CA ALA A 39 12.24 -12.14 -5.27
C ALA A 39 11.18 -11.86 -6.34
N CYS A 40 10.67 -10.62 -6.41
CA CYS A 40 9.71 -10.19 -7.43
C CYS A 40 10.31 -10.30 -8.84
N SER A 41 11.56 -9.86 -9.03
CA SER A 41 12.29 -9.95 -10.30
C SER A 41 12.50 -11.39 -10.74
N CYS A 42 12.91 -12.27 -9.82
CA CYS A 42 13.11 -13.70 -10.08
C CYS A 42 11.83 -14.36 -10.59
N LEU A 43 10.69 -14.06 -9.96
CA LEU A 43 9.38 -14.59 -10.35
C LEU A 43 8.90 -14.04 -11.70
N CYS A 44 9.28 -12.81 -12.07
CA CYS A 44 8.98 -12.24 -13.38
C CYS A 44 9.76 -12.91 -14.52
N LEU A 45 11.01 -13.33 -14.27
CA LEU A 45 11.91 -13.84 -15.30
C LEU A 45 11.63 -15.30 -15.67
N ASN A 46 11.37 -16.19 -14.71
CA ASN A 46 11.01 -17.59 -15.02
C ASN A 46 10.32 -18.30 -13.87
N ILE A 47 8.99 -18.36 -13.93
CA ILE A 47 8.17 -18.97 -12.87
C ILE A 47 8.25 -20.50 -12.82
N LYS A 48 8.77 -21.21 -13.84
CA LYS A 48 8.72 -22.68 -13.90
C LYS A 48 9.98 -23.34 -13.36
N SER A 49 11.16 -22.83 -13.72
CA SER A 49 12.44 -23.46 -13.35
C SER A 49 12.79 -23.26 -11.87
N ASN A 50 12.56 -22.05 -11.33
CA ASN A 50 13.09 -21.65 -10.03
C ASN A 50 12.00 -21.43 -8.98
N ARG A 51 10.77 -21.89 -9.25
CA ARG A 51 9.57 -21.63 -8.44
C ARG A 51 9.74 -22.05 -6.99
N GLU A 52 10.16 -23.28 -6.77
CA GLU A 52 10.31 -23.85 -5.43
C GLU A 52 11.41 -23.15 -4.65
N MET A 53 12.48 -22.72 -5.32
CA MET A 53 13.53 -21.93 -4.69
C MET A 53 13.02 -20.54 -4.31
N ALA A 54 12.28 -19.87 -5.20
CA ALA A 54 11.69 -18.57 -4.93
C ALA A 54 10.72 -18.61 -3.73
N PHE A 55 9.84 -19.63 -3.66
CA PHE A 55 8.94 -19.77 -2.51
C PHE A 55 9.68 -20.13 -1.21
N ARG A 56 10.77 -20.91 -1.26
CA ARG A 56 11.62 -21.13 -0.07
C ARG A 56 12.28 -19.85 0.44
N VAL A 57 12.73 -18.98 -0.48
CA VAL A 57 13.25 -17.65 -0.12
C VAL A 57 12.15 -16.82 0.53
N ILE A 58 10.96 -16.75 -0.08
CA ILE A 58 9.81 -16.04 0.49
C ILE A 58 9.44 -16.58 1.88
N ASP A 59 9.48 -17.89 2.08
CA ASP A 59 9.24 -18.53 3.37
C ASP A 59 10.23 -18.07 4.44
N ALA A 60 11.52 -18.10 4.13
CA ALA A 60 12.56 -17.62 5.03
C ALA A 60 12.39 -16.13 5.35
N GLU A 61 12.19 -15.29 4.33
CA GLU A 61 12.05 -13.85 4.50
C GLU A 61 10.82 -13.49 5.33
N VAL A 62 9.67 -14.12 5.08
CA VAL A 62 8.45 -13.86 5.87
C VAL A 62 8.66 -14.27 7.32
N LEU A 63 9.31 -15.41 7.60
CA LEU A 63 9.59 -15.84 8.97
C LEU A 63 10.49 -14.83 9.71
N GLU A 64 11.52 -14.31 9.06
CA GLU A 64 12.38 -13.27 9.63
C GLU A 64 11.61 -11.95 9.85
N LEU A 65 10.84 -11.51 8.86
CA LEU A 65 10.10 -10.23 8.92
C LEU A 65 8.93 -10.24 9.90
N LEU A 66 8.44 -11.41 10.32
CA LEU A 66 7.40 -11.55 11.34
C LEU A 66 7.96 -11.59 12.78
N LYS A 67 9.29 -11.72 12.96
CA LYS A 67 9.88 -11.67 14.30
C LYS A 67 9.64 -10.29 14.95
N PRO A 68 9.34 -10.22 16.25
CA PRO A 68 9.25 -8.93 16.93
C PRO A 68 10.53 -8.10 16.71
N THR A 69 10.36 -6.82 16.42
CA THR A 69 11.50 -5.88 16.42
C THR A 69 11.95 -5.72 17.87
N GLU A 70 13.15 -6.17 18.19
CA GLU A 70 13.78 -5.80 19.46
C GLU A 70 13.86 -4.27 19.52
N PRO A 71 13.57 -3.65 20.68
CA PRO A 71 13.75 -2.21 20.83
C PRO A 71 15.23 -1.91 20.55
N SER A 72 15.50 -1.22 19.45
CA SER A 72 16.85 -0.81 19.09
C SER A 72 17.46 -0.04 20.25
N SER A 73 18.63 -0.48 20.71
CA SER A 73 19.42 0.20 21.74
C SER A 73 20.02 1.53 21.27
N SER A 74 19.87 1.86 19.99
CA SER A 74 20.16 3.17 19.41
C SER A 74 18.95 4.10 19.52
N PRO A 75 19.16 5.40 19.78
CA PRO A 75 18.12 6.42 19.70
C PRO A 75 17.79 6.69 18.22
N ASP A 76 17.12 5.74 17.56
CA ASP A 76 16.60 5.97 16.23
C ASP A 76 15.54 7.09 16.32
N THR A 77 15.65 8.10 15.45
CA THR A 77 14.61 9.12 15.33
C THR A 77 13.30 8.44 14.94
N LYS A 78 12.16 8.84 15.53
CA LYS A 78 10.84 8.20 15.30
C LYS A 78 10.51 7.94 13.80
N PRO A 79 10.76 8.87 12.86
CA PRO A 79 10.52 8.63 11.44
C PRO A 79 11.36 7.50 10.83
N ALA A 80 12.60 7.30 11.31
CA ALA A 80 13.47 6.23 10.84
C ALA A 80 12.97 4.85 11.30
N ALA A 81 12.43 4.76 12.52
CA ALA A 81 11.80 3.53 13.01
C ALA A 81 10.54 3.18 12.21
N ASP A 82 9.72 4.18 11.87
CA ASP A 82 8.50 3.97 11.07
C ASP A 82 8.81 3.62 9.61
N LEU A 83 9.87 4.20 9.03
CA LEU A 83 10.35 3.82 7.71
C LEU A 83 10.80 2.35 7.66
N LYS A 84 11.50 1.88 8.71
CA LYS A 84 11.92 0.47 8.84
C LYS A 84 10.70 -0.45 8.96
N GLU A 85 9.72 -0.09 9.77
CA GLU A 85 8.50 -0.90 9.95
C GLU A 85 7.64 -0.91 8.68
N LEU A 86 7.52 0.23 7.99
CA LEU A 86 6.87 0.35 6.69
C LEU A 86 7.56 -0.56 5.67
N ALA A 87 8.89 -0.53 5.59
CA ALA A 87 9.66 -1.36 4.67
C ALA A 87 9.39 -2.85 4.86
N ARG A 88 9.30 -3.29 6.12
CA ARG A 88 8.93 -4.67 6.46
C ARG A 88 7.51 -4.99 6.01
N LEU A 89 6.55 -4.11 6.28
CA LEU A 89 5.15 -4.32 5.92
C LEU A 89 4.94 -4.34 4.41
N GLN A 90 5.61 -3.47 3.65
CA GLN A 90 5.56 -3.44 2.19
C GLN A 90 6.17 -4.71 1.58
N ALA A 91 7.31 -5.18 2.09
CA ALA A 91 7.89 -6.45 1.66
C ALA A 91 6.96 -7.63 1.95
N LEU A 92 6.38 -7.68 3.16
CA LEU A 92 5.37 -8.68 3.53
C LEU A 92 4.17 -8.63 2.60
N LEU A 93 3.63 -7.44 2.30
CA LEU A 93 2.50 -7.28 1.38
C LEU A 93 2.79 -7.87 -0.01
N LEU A 94 3.98 -7.62 -0.56
CA LEU A 94 4.42 -8.21 -1.82
C LEU A 94 4.49 -9.75 -1.74
N TYR A 95 5.10 -10.29 -0.68
CA TYR A 95 5.21 -11.73 -0.46
C TYR A 95 3.86 -12.42 -0.31
N GLN A 96 2.93 -11.84 0.46
CA GLN A 96 1.59 -12.40 0.62
C GLN A 96 0.78 -12.32 -0.67
N THR A 97 0.95 -11.25 -1.45
CA THR A 97 0.36 -11.13 -2.79
C THR A 97 0.85 -12.27 -3.70
N ILE A 98 2.16 -12.54 -3.71
CA ILE A 98 2.74 -13.67 -4.46
C ILE A 98 2.15 -15.00 -3.99
N ARG A 99 2.10 -15.25 -2.67
CA ARG A 99 1.57 -16.50 -2.13
C ARG A 99 0.09 -16.73 -2.44
N LEU A 100 -0.75 -15.72 -2.27
CA LEU A 100 -2.19 -15.82 -2.50
C LEU A 100 -2.51 -16.07 -3.97
N PHE A 101 -1.88 -15.34 -4.89
CA PHE A 101 -2.22 -15.44 -6.32
C PHE A 101 -1.40 -16.49 -7.06
N GLN A 102 -0.12 -16.61 -6.74
CA GLN A 102 0.83 -17.44 -7.48
C GLN A 102 1.33 -18.64 -6.67
N GLY A 103 0.97 -18.82 -5.40
CA GLY A 103 1.44 -19.93 -4.57
C GLY A 103 0.72 -21.26 -4.78
N SER A 104 1.26 -22.32 -4.17
CA SER A 104 0.56 -23.60 -3.98
C SER A 104 -0.54 -23.48 -2.92
N LEU A 105 -1.39 -24.50 -2.77
CA LEU A 105 -2.41 -24.53 -1.72
C LEU A 105 -1.82 -24.25 -0.32
N GLN A 106 -0.67 -24.87 0.00
CA GLN A 106 0.01 -24.65 1.27
C GLN A 106 0.43 -23.19 1.46
N GLN A 107 1.00 -22.58 0.42
CA GLN A 107 1.42 -21.17 0.45
C GLN A 107 0.24 -20.23 0.69
N ARG A 108 -0.92 -20.53 0.07
CA ARG A 108 -2.16 -19.76 0.29
C ARG A 108 -2.67 -19.91 1.73
N ILE A 109 -2.74 -21.13 2.25
CA ILE A 109 -3.15 -21.40 3.64
C ILE A 109 -2.24 -20.65 4.62
N THR A 110 -0.92 -20.70 4.43
CA THR A 110 0.03 -19.98 5.30
C THR A 110 -0.16 -18.46 5.20
N ALA A 111 -0.36 -17.93 4.00
CA ALA A 111 -0.59 -16.49 3.80
C ALA A 111 -1.86 -16.00 4.52
N GLU A 112 -2.91 -16.81 4.50
CA GLU A 112 -4.19 -16.53 5.16
C GLU A 112 -4.07 -16.57 6.68
N GLN A 113 -3.38 -17.58 7.23
CA GLN A 113 -3.11 -17.68 8.66
C GLN A 113 -2.33 -16.46 9.19
N GLN A 114 -1.49 -15.86 8.35
CA GLN A 114 -0.70 -14.67 8.69
C GLN A 114 -1.47 -13.35 8.52
N GLY A 115 -2.69 -13.38 7.98
CA GLY A 115 -3.44 -12.16 7.64
C GLY A 115 -3.80 -11.29 8.84
N SER A 116 -4.20 -11.88 9.95
CA SER A 116 -4.50 -11.14 11.18
C SER A 116 -3.27 -10.42 11.73
N THR A 117 -2.09 -11.04 11.63
CA THR A 117 -0.81 -10.44 12.02
C THR A 117 -0.49 -9.23 11.15
N LEU A 118 -0.57 -9.35 9.82
CA LEU A 118 -0.28 -8.24 8.91
C LEU A 118 -1.26 -7.08 9.07
N MET A 119 -2.56 -7.35 9.19
CA MET A 119 -3.57 -6.32 9.45
C MET A 119 -3.29 -5.59 10.78
N THR A 120 -2.87 -6.33 11.81
CA THR A 120 -2.50 -5.73 13.11
C THR A 120 -1.24 -4.88 13.01
N MET A 121 -0.21 -5.33 12.29
CA MET A 121 1.00 -4.55 12.04
C MET A 121 0.69 -3.25 11.30
N ALA A 122 -0.13 -3.33 10.25
CA ALA A 122 -0.59 -2.19 9.47
C ALA A 122 -1.34 -1.17 10.36
N LEU A 123 -2.31 -1.63 11.16
CA LEU A 123 -3.07 -0.76 12.04
C LEU A 123 -2.18 -0.08 13.08
N LYS A 124 -1.27 -0.83 13.72
CA LYS A 124 -0.32 -0.28 14.70
C LYS A 124 0.56 0.81 14.09
N LEU A 125 1.03 0.61 12.86
CA LEU A 125 1.85 1.59 12.15
C LEU A 125 1.05 2.86 11.82
N VAL A 126 -0.19 2.72 11.32
CA VAL A 126 -1.09 3.86 11.05
C VAL A 126 -1.37 4.66 12.32
N VAL A 127 -1.77 3.99 13.41
CA VAL A 127 -2.08 4.65 14.69
C VAL A 127 -0.87 5.42 15.21
N ARG A 128 0.32 4.83 15.11
CA ARG A 128 1.58 5.47 15.52
C ARG A 128 1.88 6.68 14.64
N ALA A 129 1.75 6.56 13.33
CA ALA A 129 1.97 7.66 12.40
C ALA A 129 1.01 8.84 12.66
N GLN A 130 -0.27 8.56 12.94
CA GLN A 130 -1.26 9.59 13.29
C GLN A 130 -0.97 10.30 14.63
N SER A 131 -0.27 9.64 15.54
CA SER A 131 0.16 10.24 16.80
C SER A 131 1.37 11.17 16.66
N GLN A 132 2.06 11.14 15.52
CA GLN A 132 3.23 11.96 15.23
C GLN A 132 2.83 13.23 14.48
N PRO A 133 3.12 14.43 15.03
CA PRO A 133 2.81 15.69 14.36
C PRO A 133 3.46 15.80 12.97
N GLU A 134 4.65 15.24 12.79
CA GLU A 134 5.41 15.28 11.54
C GLU A 134 4.68 14.54 10.41
N LEU A 135 4.02 13.42 10.72
CA LEU A 135 3.31 12.62 9.71
C LEU A 135 1.83 12.98 9.59
N ARG A 136 1.24 13.58 10.64
CA ARG A 136 -0.12 14.11 10.63
C ARG A 136 -0.21 15.43 9.85
N THR A 137 0.77 16.31 10.03
CA THR A 137 0.87 17.62 9.38
C THR A 137 2.28 17.76 8.80
N PRO A 138 2.53 17.14 7.63
CA PRO A 138 3.86 17.07 7.06
C PRO A 138 4.32 18.44 6.60
N LYS A 139 5.51 18.85 7.07
CA LYS A 139 6.18 20.08 6.64
C LYS A 139 7.13 19.84 5.48
N THR A 140 7.61 18.61 5.34
CA THR A 140 8.51 18.19 4.28
C THR A 140 7.81 17.23 3.34
N ARG A 141 8.27 17.20 2.08
CA ARG A 141 7.78 16.22 1.09
C ARG A 141 8.09 14.80 1.54
N GLN A 142 9.20 14.57 2.23
CA GLN A 142 9.57 13.24 2.72
C GLN A 142 8.60 12.74 3.80
N ASP A 143 8.22 13.59 4.76
CA ASP A 143 7.23 13.23 5.78
C ASP A 143 5.87 12.92 5.16
N TRP A 144 5.48 13.71 4.15
CA TRP A 144 4.24 13.46 3.41
C TRP A 144 4.27 12.11 2.68
N ILE A 145 5.34 11.83 1.92
CA ILE A 145 5.53 10.55 1.21
C ILE A 145 5.50 9.39 2.19
N LEU A 146 6.23 9.49 3.32
CA LEU A 146 6.25 8.44 4.34
C LEU A 146 4.85 8.20 4.91
N GLY A 147 4.16 9.26 5.34
CA GLY A 147 2.80 9.17 5.84
C GLY A 147 1.83 8.57 4.82
N GLU A 148 1.95 8.96 3.55
CA GLU A 148 1.09 8.46 2.47
C GLU A 148 1.37 7.00 2.15
N CYS A 149 2.64 6.60 2.06
CA CYS A 149 3.01 5.19 1.88
C CYS A 149 2.49 4.32 3.03
N ILE A 150 2.50 4.80 4.28
CA ILE A 150 1.91 4.10 5.42
C ILE A 150 0.41 3.88 5.22
N ARG A 151 -0.33 4.95 4.88
CA ARG A 151 -1.78 4.88 4.66
C ARG A 151 -2.15 3.94 3.52
N ARG A 152 -1.50 4.09 2.36
CA ARG A 152 -1.74 3.25 1.18
C ARG A 152 -1.37 1.79 1.45
N THR A 153 -0.23 1.53 2.07
CA THR A 153 0.18 0.16 2.42
C THR A 153 -0.83 -0.50 3.36
N ALA A 154 -1.32 0.24 4.37
CA ALA A 154 -2.34 -0.29 5.28
C ALA A 154 -3.65 -0.61 4.56
N LEU A 155 -4.17 0.31 3.73
CA LEU A 155 -5.36 0.06 2.91
C LEU A 155 -5.19 -1.19 2.05
N LEU A 156 -4.04 -1.34 1.38
CA LEU A 156 -3.75 -2.49 0.52
C LEU A 156 -3.67 -3.82 1.27
N VAL A 157 -3.12 -3.83 2.49
CA VAL A 157 -3.13 -5.03 3.35
C VAL A 157 -4.57 -5.44 3.65
N TYR A 158 -5.43 -4.50 4.05
CA TYR A 158 -6.82 -4.78 4.34
C TYR A 158 -7.61 -5.18 3.08
N PHE A 159 -7.35 -4.58 1.92
CA PHE A 159 -7.97 -5.00 0.67
C PHE A 159 -7.55 -6.40 0.24
N LEU A 160 -6.26 -6.74 0.37
CA LEU A 160 -5.76 -8.07 0.00
C LEU A 160 -6.50 -9.17 0.78
N TYR A 161 -6.55 -9.04 2.11
CA TYR A 161 -7.21 -10.03 2.96
C TYR A 161 -8.73 -9.95 2.93
N GLY A 162 -9.29 -8.74 2.85
CA GLY A 162 -10.73 -8.53 2.72
C GLY A 162 -11.28 -9.17 1.44
N VAL A 163 -10.68 -8.88 0.28
CA VAL A 163 -11.09 -9.47 -1.00
C VAL A 163 -10.88 -10.98 -1.01
N ASN A 164 -9.77 -11.49 -0.45
CA ASN A 164 -9.53 -12.93 -0.37
C ASN A 164 -10.59 -13.64 0.51
N SER A 165 -10.94 -13.09 1.66
CA SER A 165 -11.97 -13.67 2.54
C SER A 165 -13.37 -13.55 1.94
N VAL A 166 -13.71 -12.44 1.27
CA VAL A 166 -15.00 -12.33 0.55
C VAL A 166 -15.12 -13.42 -0.51
N TYR A 167 -14.06 -13.67 -1.28
CA TYR A 167 -14.07 -14.72 -2.30
C TYR A 167 -14.26 -16.14 -1.71
N ARG A 168 -13.74 -16.39 -0.51
CA ARG A 168 -13.77 -17.72 0.12
C ARG A 168 -14.99 -17.98 1.01
N GLU A 169 -15.39 -16.97 1.76
CA GLU A 169 -16.32 -17.08 2.89
C GLU A 169 -17.53 -16.15 2.74
N GLY A 170 -17.53 -15.26 1.74
CA GLY A 170 -18.59 -14.27 1.53
C GLY A 170 -18.56 -13.11 2.53
N ILE A 171 -17.52 -12.99 3.34
CA ILE A 171 -17.40 -11.98 4.41
C ILE A 171 -16.10 -11.19 4.22
N CYS A 172 -16.14 -9.87 4.43
CA CYS A 172 -14.93 -9.05 4.44
C CYS A 172 -14.36 -8.97 5.86
N VAL A 173 -13.28 -9.73 6.12
CA VAL A 173 -12.51 -9.60 7.36
C VAL A 173 -11.98 -8.19 7.53
N GLY A 174 -12.04 -7.66 8.75
CA GLY A 174 -11.51 -6.33 9.07
C GLY A 174 -12.29 -5.15 8.47
N LEU A 175 -13.50 -5.35 7.92
CA LEU A 175 -14.29 -4.31 7.27
C LEU A 175 -14.47 -3.05 8.13
N HIS A 176 -14.78 -3.21 9.42
CA HIS A 176 -14.95 -2.08 10.34
C HIS A 176 -13.67 -1.25 10.47
N THR A 177 -12.51 -1.90 10.52
CA THR A 177 -11.24 -1.19 10.56
C THR A 177 -10.90 -0.56 9.21
N LEU A 178 -11.07 -1.27 8.10
CA LEU A 178 -10.85 -0.77 6.75
C LEU A 178 -11.61 0.55 6.51
N ARG A 179 -12.89 0.60 6.91
CA ARG A 179 -13.73 1.81 6.80
C ARG A 179 -13.17 3.03 7.53
N GLN A 180 -12.46 2.81 8.63
CA GLN A 180 -11.88 3.86 9.47
C GLN A 180 -10.44 4.22 9.10
N LEU A 181 -9.80 3.49 8.17
CA LEU A 181 -8.44 3.80 7.77
C LEU A 181 -8.38 5.19 7.11
N PRO A 182 -7.39 6.01 7.46
CA PRO A 182 -7.24 7.36 6.92
C PRO A 182 -6.80 7.31 5.46
N LEU A 183 -7.46 8.12 4.63
CA LEU A 183 -7.13 8.39 3.24
C LEU A 183 -6.84 9.87 3.06
N SER A 184 -5.85 10.21 2.23
CA SER A 184 -5.55 11.60 1.89
C SER A 184 -6.58 12.19 0.94
N THR A 185 -6.86 13.48 1.11
CA THR A 185 -7.73 14.27 0.22
C THR A 185 -7.16 14.42 -1.18
N GLU A 186 -5.85 14.67 -1.29
CA GLU A 186 -5.17 14.86 -2.57
C GLU A 186 -4.57 13.54 -3.06
N ILE A 187 -5.38 12.67 -3.66
CA ILE A 187 -4.90 11.40 -4.22
C ILE A 187 -4.02 11.64 -5.47
N SER A 188 -4.36 12.66 -6.25
CA SER A 188 -3.72 13.00 -7.53
C SER A 188 -2.33 13.59 -7.40
N SER A 189 -1.91 14.04 -6.21
CA SER A 189 -0.59 14.64 -5.99
C SER A 189 0.55 13.60 -5.86
N TRP A 190 0.21 12.31 -5.93
CA TRP A 190 1.16 11.21 -5.79
C TRP A 190 2.17 11.07 -6.93
N ASP A 191 1.74 11.30 -8.17
CA ASP A 191 2.59 11.17 -9.37
C ASP A 191 3.19 12.50 -9.83
N GLU A 192 2.96 13.59 -9.09
CA GLU A 192 3.54 14.88 -9.44
C GLU A 192 5.06 14.87 -9.21
N ASP A 193 5.81 14.77 -10.31
CA ASP A 193 7.25 14.91 -10.31
C ASP A 193 7.63 16.28 -9.71
N GLY A 194 8.50 16.26 -8.69
CA GLY A 194 8.95 17.45 -7.96
C GLY A 194 9.77 18.46 -8.78
N GLU A 195 9.82 18.30 -10.10
CA GLU A 195 10.53 19.15 -11.06
C GLU A 195 9.70 20.33 -11.57
N CYS A 196 8.42 20.46 -11.21
CA CYS A 196 7.74 21.74 -11.39
C CYS A 196 8.45 22.79 -10.49
N GLU A 197 9.15 23.73 -11.12
CA GLU A 197 9.77 24.94 -10.55
C GLU A 197 8.70 25.87 -9.94
N VAL A 198 7.98 25.39 -8.94
CA VAL A 198 7.12 26.23 -8.11
C VAL A 198 8.02 26.91 -7.09
N ARG A 199 7.99 28.25 -7.08
CA ARG A 199 8.68 29.15 -6.12
C ARG A 199 8.68 28.54 -4.71
N GLU A 200 9.84 28.56 -4.04
CA GLU A 200 10.06 27.99 -2.70
C GLU A 200 9.01 28.41 -1.66
N ASP A 201 8.48 29.64 -1.74
CA ASP A 201 7.42 30.15 -0.85
C ASP A 201 6.08 29.41 -0.94
N GLN A 202 5.77 28.76 -2.08
CA GLN A 202 4.50 28.02 -2.28
C GLN A 202 4.62 26.52 -1.96
N ARG A 203 5.84 25.98 -1.88
CA ARG A 203 6.09 24.58 -1.53
C ARG A 203 5.80 24.30 -0.06
N HIS A 204 6.07 25.26 0.83
CA HIS A 204 5.84 25.09 2.26
C HIS A 204 4.35 25.04 2.64
N SER A 205 3.48 25.78 1.94
CA SER A 205 2.06 25.88 2.28
C SER A 205 1.21 24.70 1.80
N ARG A 206 1.67 23.97 0.77
CA ARG A 206 0.82 22.95 0.12
C ARG A 206 0.73 21.65 0.92
N TRP A 207 1.76 21.27 1.69
CA TRP A 207 1.75 20.01 2.46
C TRP A 207 1.00 20.15 3.79
N GLU A 208 0.93 21.39 4.32
CA GLU A 208 0.21 21.72 5.55
C GLU A 208 -1.31 21.62 5.41
N ALA A 209 -1.83 21.68 4.18
CA ALA A 209 -3.27 21.69 3.87
C ALA A 209 -3.86 20.28 3.61
N ILE A 210 -3.04 19.23 3.57
CA ILE A 210 -3.51 17.89 3.17
C ILE A 210 -4.25 17.24 4.34
N GLU A 211 -5.57 17.36 4.32
CA GLU A 211 -6.44 16.69 5.27
C GLU A 211 -6.56 15.20 4.96
N THR A 212 -6.80 14.40 6.01
CA THR A 212 -7.14 12.98 5.89
C THR A 212 -8.57 12.75 6.35
N PHE A 213 -9.27 11.82 5.70
CA PHE A 213 -10.60 11.40 6.10
C PHE A 213 -10.73 9.87 6.09
N PRO A 214 -11.68 9.28 6.82
CA PRO A 214 -11.91 7.84 6.81
C PRO A 214 -12.24 7.32 5.41
N TYR A 215 -11.76 6.12 5.07
CA TYR A 215 -12.09 5.45 3.79
C TYR A 215 -13.61 5.37 3.52
N GLU A 216 -14.46 5.22 4.52
CA GLU A 216 -15.91 5.27 4.28
C GLU A 216 -16.42 6.66 3.83
N ALA A 217 -15.78 7.73 4.28
CA ALA A 217 -16.09 9.09 3.84
C ALA A 217 -15.65 9.32 2.39
N PHE A 218 -14.57 8.66 1.95
CA PHE A 218 -14.17 8.61 0.54
C PHE A 218 -15.31 8.07 -0.33
N LEU A 219 -15.81 6.88 0.01
CA LEU A 219 -16.87 6.22 -0.74
C LEU A 219 -18.15 7.06 -0.75
N GLY A 220 -18.50 7.65 0.39
CA GLY A 220 -19.65 8.55 0.49
C GLY A 220 -19.53 9.78 -0.42
N ARG A 221 -18.34 10.40 -0.49
CA ARG A 221 -18.07 11.54 -1.38
C ARG A 221 -18.11 11.13 -2.85
N TRP A 222 -17.58 9.96 -3.20
CA TRP A 222 -17.59 9.46 -4.57
C TRP A 222 -19.03 9.27 -5.09
N LEU A 223 -19.91 8.68 -4.28
CA LEU A 223 -21.32 8.40 -4.65
C LEU A 223 -22.11 9.65 -5.05
N VAL A 224 -21.73 10.83 -4.54
CA VAL A 224 -22.39 12.11 -4.84
C VAL A 224 -21.54 13.01 -5.72
N SER A 225 -20.38 12.55 -6.16
CA SER A 225 -19.46 13.33 -6.99
C SER A 225 -19.88 13.35 -8.46
N MET A 226 -19.47 14.39 -9.17
CA MET A 226 -19.67 14.45 -10.62
C MET A 226 -18.82 13.37 -11.32
N PRO A 227 -19.39 12.63 -12.28
CA PRO A 227 -18.67 11.71 -13.14
C PRO A 227 -17.39 12.32 -13.70
N ARG A 228 -16.28 11.61 -13.55
CA ARG A 228 -14.96 12.02 -14.04
C ARG A 228 -14.07 10.80 -14.23
N ARG A 229 -12.95 10.99 -14.92
CA ARG A 229 -11.89 9.99 -14.99
C ARG A 229 -11.35 9.71 -13.59
N LEU A 230 -11.19 8.42 -13.26
CA LEU A 230 -10.66 7.97 -11.99
C LEU A 230 -9.18 7.65 -12.14
N ASP A 231 -8.38 8.09 -11.17
CA ASP A 231 -7.00 7.64 -11.07
C ASP A 231 -6.92 6.14 -10.76
N ARG A 232 -5.79 5.50 -11.09
CA ARG A 232 -5.55 4.08 -10.82
C ARG A 232 -5.73 3.72 -9.35
N PHE A 233 -5.24 4.56 -8.43
CA PHE A 233 -5.44 4.31 -7.00
C PHE A 233 -6.91 4.49 -6.60
N GLU A 234 -7.63 5.45 -7.18
CA GLU A 234 -9.06 5.63 -6.90
C GLU A 234 -9.89 4.43 -7.36
N LYS A 235 -9.61 3.87 -8.54
CA LYS A 235 -10.27 2.64 -9.02
C LYS A 235 -10.06 1.49 -8.04
N LEU A 236 -8.83 1.31 -7.57
CA LEU A 236 -8.50 0.29 -6.57
C LEU A 236 -9.29 0.46 -5.27
N LEU A 237 -9.59 1.71 -4.87
CA LEU A 237 -10.40 2.00 -3.70
C LEU A 237 -11.89 1.74 -3.96
N ILE A 238 -12.42 2.06 -5.14
CA ILE A 238 -13.86 2.00 -5.42
C ILE A 238 -14.32 0.58 -5.78
N VAL A 239 -13.60 -0.08 -6.68
CA VAL A 239 -14.00 -1.36 -7.29
C VAL A 239 -14.28 -2.46 -6.27
N PRO A 240 -13.50 -2.64 -5.18
CA PRO A 240 -13.78 -3.68 -4.18
C PRO A 240 -15.15 -3.55 -3.50
N CYS A 241 -15.71 -2.34 -3.40
CA CYS A 241 -16.97 -2.08 -2.70
C CYS A 241 -18.15 -1.83 -3.63
N GLN A 242 -17.92 -1.22 -4.79
CA GLN A 242 -18.98 -0.79 -5.73
C GLN A 242 -19.06 -1.68 -6.99
N GLY A 243 -18.05 -2.50 -7.23
CA GLY A 243 -17.94 -3.30 -8.45
C GLY A 243 -17.27 -2.56 -9.60
N LEU A 244 -16.79 -3.32 -10.58
CA LEU A 244 -16.10 -2.79 -11.75
C LEU A 244 -17.06 -2.00 -12.67
N GLU A 245 -18.24 -2.56 -12.92
CA GLU A 245 -19.26 -1.96 -13.80
C GLU A 245 -19.68 -0.56 -13.33
N ALA A 246 -19.84 -0.37 -12.01
CA ALA A 246 -20.18 0.93 -11.45
C ALA A 246 -19.06 1.96 -11.63
N ALA A 247 -17.79 1.54 -11.50
CA ALA A 247 -16.64 2.40 -11.71
C ALA A 247 -16.48 2.79 -13.19
N GLU A 248 -16.66 1.82 -14.11
CA GLU A 248 -16.59 2.06 -15.56
C GLU A 248 -17.71 3.00 -16.03
N ALA A 249 -18.96 2.74 -15.60
CA ALA A 249 -20.09 3.61 -15.92
C ALA A 249 -19.88 5.05 -15.42
N PHE A 250 -19.28 5.22 -14.24
CA PHE A 250 -18.94 6.53 -13.70
C PHE A 250 -17.91 7.28 -14.57
N GLU A 251 -16.91 6.59 -15.11
CA GLU A 251 -15.92 7.21 -16.00
C GLU A 251 -16.51 7.54 -17.39
N GLU A 252 -17.30 6.64 -17.95
CA GLU A 252 -17.96 6.83 -19.25
C GLU A 252 -18.88 8.07 -19.22
N LEU A 253 -19.67 8.23 -18.17
CA LEU A 253 -20.48 9.44 -17.97
C LEU A 253 -19.62 10.70 -17.85
N GLY A 254 -18.43 10.61 -17.26
CA GLY A 254 -17.49 11.73 -17.19
C GLY A 254 -16.98 12.17 -18.56
N LEU A 255 -16.76 11.23 -19.49
CA LEU A 255 -16.35 11.53 -20.86
C LEU A 255 -17.46 12.20 -21.68
N LEU A 256 -18.73 11.98 -21.33
CA LEU A 256 -19.88 12.61 -22.00
C LEU A 256 -20.16 14.03 -21.50
N VAL A 257 -19.66 14.38 -20.31
CA VAL A 257 -19.90 15.67 -19.62
C VAL A 257 -18.69 16.62 -19.74
N ALA A 258 -17.51 16.11 -20.12
CA ALA A 258 -16.28 16.88 -20.36
C ALA A 258 -16.23 17.50 -21.76
#